data_AF-A0A1B6CLK6-F1
#
_entry.id   AF-A0A1B6CLK6-F1
#
_cell.length_a   1.000
_cell.length_b   1.000
_cell.length_c   1.000
_cell.angle_alpha   90.00
_cell.angle_beta   90.00
_cell.angle_gamma   90.00
#
_symmetry.space_group_name_H-M   'P 1'
#
loop_
_entity.id
_entity.type
_entity.pdbx_description
1 polymer ?
#
loop_
_entity_poly.entity_id
_entity_poly.type
_entity_poly.pdbx_seq_one_letter_code
_entity_poly.pdbx_strand_id
1 'polypeptide(L)'
;MKVSFDLNFGIDGCIRKNNPPEYLKHIFNWLNHHNYIVNEEISSQLNDVIICFRGLLTTIMCTPYEDNEGWIICAKQINKTIFLCAFDTEEKLVRLQNETERQKQMCSWGYKFEQYMLSDHPKTKPDINKPVNENEEFCCLFSSKLKGQKLLYAAEMDGVISEYVIGANKDQKSIQNARFVELKTNRILENNRQDRNFRRLKMLKWWCQSFLVGIETI
;
A
#
# COMPACT_ATOMS: atom_id res chain seq x y z
N MET A 1 22.21 -5.31 16.61
CA MET A 1 21.17 -5.41 17.68
C MET A 1 20.19 -6.50 17.24
N LYS A 2 19.89 -7.48 18.09
CA LYS A 2 18.89 -8.52 17.78
C LYS A 2 17.57 -8.09 18.44
N VAL A 3 16.56 -7.78 17.64
CA VAL A 3 15.22 -7.47 18.14
C VAL A 3 14.47 -8.77 18.46
N SER A 4 13.59 -8.75 19.46
CA SER A 4 12.82 -9.91 19.92
C SER A 4 11.33 -9.56 19.97
N PHE A 5 10.74 -9.35 18.80
CA PHE A 5 9.31 -9.08 18.65
C PHE A 5 8.52 -10.40 18.54
N ASP A 6 7.45 -10.52 19.32
CA ASP A 6 6.51 -11.64 19.18
C ASP A 6 5.34 -11.23 18.30
N LEU A 7 5.38 -11.61 17.03
CA LEU A 7 4.34 -11.26 16.07
C LEU A 7 3.01 -11.98 16.33
N ASN A 8 2.95 -12.95 17.25
CA ASN A 8 1.70 -13.59 17.68
C ASN A 8 1.05 -12.86 18.87
N PHE A 9 1.74 -11.91 19.50
CA PHE A 9 1.21 -11.23 20.68
C PHE A 9 -0.07 -10.44 20.35
N GLY A 10 -1.20 -10.87 20.92
CA GLY A 10 -2.50 -10.25 20.71
C GLY A 10 -3.17 -10.58 19.37
N ILE A 11 -2.68 -11.57 18.63
CA ILE A 11 -3.20 -11.93 17.30
C ILE A 11 -4.63 -12.48 17.34
N ASP A 12 -5.01 -13.12 18.45
CA ASP A 12 -6.36 -13.68 18.64
C ASP A 12 -7.44 -12.59 18.75
N GLY A 13 -7.04 -11.38 19.18
CA GLY A 13 -7.91 -10.20 19.22
C GLY A 13 -7.82 -9.33 17.98
N CYS A 14 -7.20 -9.81 16.89
CA CYS A 14 -7.02 -9.03 15.67
C CYS A 14 -8.36 -8.67 15.04
N ILE A 15 -8.57 -7.38 14.81
CA ILE A 15 -9.73 -6.84 14.07
C ILE A 15 -9.39 -6.94 12.59
N ARG A 16 -9.85 -8.03 11.98
CA ARG A 16 -9.61 -8.32 10.56
C ARG A 16 -10.34 -7.35 9.65
N LYS A 17 -9.68 -6.96 8.56
CA LYS A 17 -10.34 -6.15 7.54
C LYS A 17 -11.37 -7.00 6.81
N ASN A 18 -12.62 -6.58 6.84
CA ASN A 18 -13.60 -7.13 5.91
C ASN A 18 -13.30 -6.48 4.55
N ASN A 19 -13.03 -7.27 3.51
CA ASN A 19 -12.53 -6.79 2.21
C ASN A 19 -13.62 -6.78 1.14
N PRO A 20 -14.70 -5.97 1.26
CA PRO A 20 -15.56 -5.75 0.10
C PRO A 20 -14.73 -5.00 -0.97
N PRO A 21 -15.01 -5.19 -2.26
CA PRO A 21 -14.32 -4.45 -3.30
C PRO A 21 -14.54 -2.93 -3.16
N GLU A 22 -13.51 -2.21 -2.74
CA GLU A 22 -13.56 -0.74 -2.59
C GLU A 22 -13.26 0.00 -3.91
N TYR A 23 -12.75 -0.73 -4.91
CA TYR A 23 -12.42 -0.24 -6.25
C TYR A 23 -11.65 1.08 -6.22
N LEU A 24 -12.25 2.18 -6.71
CA LEU A 24 -11.66 3.52 -6.73
C LEU A 24 -12.34 4.49 -5.76
N LYS A 25 -13.18 3.99 -4.84
CA LYS A 25 -14.01 4.82 -3.95
C LYS A 25 -13.21 5.89 -3.22
N HIS A 26 -12.09 5.52 -2.59
CA HIS A 26 -11.27 6.46 -1.81
C HIS A 26 -10.59 7.51 -2.68
N ILE A 27 -10.21 7.16 -3.92
CA ILE A 27 -9.69 8.13 -4.90
C ILE A 27 -10.80 9.10 -5.32
N PHE A 28 -11.99 8.61 -5.64
CA PHE A 28 -13.13 9.47 -5.99
C PHE A 28 -13.51 10.41 -4.84
N ASN A 29 -13.52 9.90 -3.61
CA ASN A 29 -13.71 10.72 -2.42
C ASN A 29 -12.65 11.83 -2.37
N TRP A 30 -11.36 11.49 -2.51
CA TRP A 30 -10.30 12.49 -2.50
C TRP A 30 -10.45 13.54 -3.61
N LEU A 31 -10.76 13.10 -4.84
CA LEU A 31 -10.98 13.98 -5.98
C LEU A 31 -12.13 14.98 -5.73
N ASN A 32 -13.24 14.50 -5.16
CA ASN A 32 -14.37 15.34 -4.80
C ASN A 32 -14.00 16.36 -3.71
N HIS A 33 -13.31 15.93 -2.65
CA HIS A 33 -12.85 16.83 -1.57
C HIS A 33 -11.88 17.92 -2.05
N HIS A 34 -11.16 17.69 -3.16
CA HIS A 34 -10.22 18.65 -3.74
C HIS A 34 -10.78 19.38 -4.96
N ASN A 35 -12.10 19.35 -5.18
CA ASN A 35 -12.80 20.03 -6.27
C ASN A 35 -12.34 19.60 -7.68
N TYR A 36 -11.83 18.38 -7.84
CA TYR A 36 -11.59 17.78 -9.14
C TYR A 36 -12.84 17.14 -9.75
N ILE A 37 -13.91 17.01 -8.97
CA ILE A 37 -15.23 16.60 -9.43
C ILE A 37 -16.21 17.69 -8.99
N VAL A 38 -16.89 18.32 -9.94
CA VAL A 38 -17.86 19.38 -9.68
C VAL A 38 -19.08 19.11 -10.54
N ASN A 39 -20.28 19.07 -9.95
CA ASN A 39 -21.52 18.73 -10.65
C ASN A 39 -21.42 17.43 -11.46
N GLU A 40 -20.84 16.38 -10.87
CA GLU A 40 -20.60 15.07 -11.50
C GLU A 40 -19.64 15.08 -12.70
N GLU A 41 -19.04 16.22 -13.03
CA GLU A 41 -18.06 16.36 -14.09
C GLU A 41 -16.64 16.34 -13.55
N ILE A 42 -15.76 15.60 -14.23
CA ILE A 42 -14.34 15.58 -13.94
C ILE A 42 -13.70 16.85 -14.49
N SER A 43 -12.95 17.53 -13.62
CA SER A 43 -12.19 18.74 -13.93
C SER A 43 -11.22 18.53 -15.09
N SER A 44 -11.18 19.50 -16.01
CA SER A 44 -10.24 19.52 -17.13
C SER A 44 -8.77 19.55 -16.72
N GLN A 45 -8.47 19.85 -15.45
CA GLN A 45 -7.12 19.74 -14.89
C GLN A 45 -6.58 18.30 -14.91
N LEU A 46 -7.49 17.30 -14.94
CA LEU A 46 -7.16 15.88 -15.01
C LEU A 46 -7.17 15.35 -16.45
N ASN A 47 -7.40 16.19 -17.46
CA ASN A 47 -7.30 15.78 -18.85
C ASN A 47 -5.95 15.10 -19.12
N ASP A 48 -6.02 13.96 -19.81
CA ASP A 48 -4.87 13.14 -20.19
C ASP A 48 -4.05 12.63 -18.98
N VAL A 49 -4.69 12.50 -17.81
CA VAL A 49 -4.11 11.85 -16.62
C VAL A 49 -4.63 10.42 -16.50
N ILE A 50 -3.74 9.48 -16.15
CA ILE A 50 -4.11 8.13 -15.72
C ILE A 50 -4.24 8.12 -14.20
N ILE A 51 -5.38 7.66 -13.70
CA ILE A 51 -5.72 7.62 -12.27
C ILE A 51 -5.91 6.17 -11.80
N CYS A 52 -5.20 5.76 -10.76
CA CYS A 52 -5.28 4.38 -10.21
C CYS A 52 -4.71 4.26 -8.80
N PHE A 53 -4.66 3.04 -8.24
CA PHE A 53 -3.88 2.74 -7.04
C PHE A 53 -2.45 2.29 -7.39
N ARG A 54 -1.48 2.62 -6.53
CA ARG A 54 -0.06 2.23 -6.66
C ARG A 54 0.13 0.72 -6.81
N GLY A 55 -0.69 -0.08 -6.13
CA GLY A 55 -0.64 -1.54 -6.23
C GLY A 55 -0.80 -2.04 -7.67
N LEU A 56 -1.67 -1.40 -8.46
CA LEU A 56 -1.87 -1.73 -9.87
C LEU A 56 -0.62 -1.43 -10.71
N LEU A 57 0.00 -0.27 -10.51
CA LEU A 57 1.25 0.08 -11.18
C LEU A 57 2.39 -0.89 -10.81
N THR A 58 2.45 -1.30 -9.55
CA THR A 58 3.39 -2.32 -9.07
C THR A 58 3.18 -3.65 -9.81
N THR A 59 1.93 -4.09 -9.97
CA THR A 59 1.58 -5.30 -10.73
C THR A 59 2.07 -5.21 -12.17
N ILE A 60 1.83 -4.07 -12.85
CA ILE A 60 2.33 -3.84 -14.21
C ILE A 60 3.87 -3.90 -14.25
N MET A 61 4.56 -3.23 -13.33
CA MET A 61 6.03 -3.24 -13.26
C MET A 61 6.62 -4.63 -13.03
N CYS A 62 5.94 -5.48 -12.25
CA CYS A 62 6.39 -6.84 -11.96
C CYS A 62 6.05 -7.84 -13.07
N THR A 63 5.14 -7.50 -14.00
CA THR A 63 4.60 -8.43 -15.01
C THR A 63 5.67 -9.16 -15.84
N PRO A 64 6.77 -8.52 -16.30
CA PRO A 64 7.81 -9.24 -17.05
C PRO A 64 8.53 -10.35 -16.27
N TYR A 65 8.36 -10.41 -14.94
CA TYR A 65 9.01 -11.37 -14.05
C TYR A 65 8.01 -12.22 -13.25
N GLU A 66 6.71 -12.08 -13.52
CA GLU A 66 5.66 -12.82 -12.83
C GLU A 66 5.22 -14.02 -13.68
N ASP A 67 5.44 -15.21 -13.14
CA ASP A 67 5.18 -16.47 -13.83
C ASP A 67 3.98 -17.24 -13.22
N ASN A 68 3.41 -16.76 -12.10
CA ASN A 68 2.45 -17.54 -11.30
C ASN A 68 1.08 -16.89 -11.14
N GLU A 69 1.00 -15.56 -11.23
CA GLU A 69 -0.24 -14.82 -10.95
C GLU A 69 -0.60 -13.88 -12.10
N GLY A 70 -1.72 -14.17 -12.75
CA GLY A 70 -2.33 -13.23 -13.68
C GLY A 70 -3.02 -12.06 -12.98
N TRP A 71 -3.46 -11.07 -13.76
CA TRP A 71 -4.19 -9.91 -13.27
C TRP A 71 -5.26 -9.46 -14.27
N ILE A 72 -6.31 -8.82 -13.76
CA ILE A 72 -7.33 -8.14 -14.57
C ILE A 72 -7.30 -6.66 -14.18
N ILE A 73 -7.15 -5.79 -15.19
CA ILE A 73 -7.24 -4.34 -15.03
C ILE A 73 -8.31 -3.82 -15.98
N CYS A 74 -9.35 -3.22 -15.42
CA CYS A 74 -10.36 -2.50 -16.17
C CYS A 74 -9.91 -1.06 -16.40
N ALA A 75 -10.07 -0.56 -17.62
CA ALA A 75 -9.80 0.82 -17.98
C ALA A 75 -11.11 1.51 -18.38
N LYS A 76 -11.40 2.67 -17.79
CA LYS A 76 -12.53 3.52 -18.19
C LYS A 76 -12.06 4.94 -18.44
N GLN A 77 -12.36 5.49 -19.61
CA GLN A 77 -12.08 6.89 -19.92
C GLN A 77 -13.32 7.75 -19.63
N ILE A 78 -13.12 8.87 -18.95
CA ILE A 78 -14.14 9.88 -18.65
C ILE A 78 -13.50 11.26 -18.87
N ASN A 79 -14.04 12.09 -19.75
CA ASN A 79 -13.52 13.44 -20.08
C ASN A 79 -11.99 13.45 -20.26
N LYS A 80 -11.46 12.55 -21.10
CA LYS A 80 -10.02 12.36 -21.38
C LYS A 80 -9.15 11.87 -20.22
N THR A 81 -9.71 11.69 -19.03
CA THR A 81 -9.03 11.06 -17.89
C THR A 81 -9.23 9.55 -17.97
N ILE A 82 -8.17 8.75 -17.78
CA ILE A 82 -8.26 7.29 -17.80
C ILE A 82 -8.18 6.77 -16.37
N PHE A 83 -9.20 6.05 -15.93
CA PHE A 83 -9.21 5.35 -14.65
C PHE A 83 -8.84 3.89 -14.85
N LEU A 84 -7.86 3.40 -14.10
CA LEU A 84 -7.51 1.98 -14.06
C LEU A 84 -7.90 1.38 -12.72
N CYS A 85 -8.64 0.28 -12.76
CA CYS A 85 -9.12 -0.42 -11.57
C CYS A 85 -8.80 -1.91 -11.68
N ALA A 86 -8.14 -2.47 -10.66
CA ALA A 86 -7.82 -3.88 -10.61
C ALA A 86 -9.06 -4.71 -10.21
N PHE A 87 -9.23 -5.87 -10.83
CA PHE A 87 -10.24 -6.86 -10.50
C PHE A 87 -9.56 -8.17 -10.12
N ASP A 88 -10.18 -8.90 -9.19
CA ASP A 88 -9.69 -10.22 -8.82
C ASP A 88 -9.97 -11.23 -9.94
N THR A 89 -8.98 -12.06 -10.25
CA THR A 89 -9.16 -13.22 -11.13
C THR A 89 -9.93 -14.31 -10.40
N GLU A 90 -10.58 -15.20 -11.14
CA GLU A 90 -11.24 -16.37 -10.56
C GLU A 90 -10.25 -17.20 -9.71
N GLU A 91 -9.04 -17.41 -10.21
CA GLU A 91 -7.96 -18.08 -9.49
C GLU A 91 -7.62 -17.40 -8.16
N LYS A 92 -7.56 -16.05 -8.14
CA LYS A 92 -7.31 -15.29 -6.92
C LYS A 92 -8.47 -15.42 -5.94
N LEU A 93 -9.72 -15.35 -6.41
CA LEU A 93 -10.91 -15.53 -5.57
C LEU A 93 -10.94 -16.93 -4.94
N VAL A 94 -10.64 -17.97 -5.71
CA VAL A 94 -10.54 -19.35 -5.21
C VAL A 94 -9.43 -19.48 -4.16
N ARG A 95 -8.27 -18.86 -4.37
CA ARG A 95 -7.18 -18.86 -3.37
C ARG A 95 -7.58 -18.16 -2.07
N LEU A 96 -8.25 -17.02 -2.16
CA LEU A 96 -8.73 -16.27 -0.99
C LEU A 96 -9.79 -17.06 -0.21
N GLN A 97 -10.72 -17.74 -0.90
CA GLN A 97 -11.72 -18.59 -0.27
C GLN A 97 -11.11 -19.80 0.46
N ASN A 98 -10.00 -20.31 -0.06
CA ASN A 98 -9.27 -21.45 0.53
C ASN A 98 -8.10 -21.01 1.44
N GLU A 99 -8.08 -19.75 1.86
CA GLU A 99 -7.02 -19.24 2.72
C GLU A 99 -7.09 -19.90 4.11
N THR A 100 -5.99 -20.52 4.51
CA THR A 100 -5.84 -21.18 5.81
C THR A 100 -5.71 -20.16 6.94
N GLU A 101 -6.11 -20.53 8.16
CA GLU A 101 -5.91 -19.68 9.35
C GLU A 101 -4.44 -19.28 9.56
N ARG A 102 -3.51 -20.17 9.22
CA ARG A 102 -2.08 -19.85 9.27
C ARG A 102 -1.70 -18.75 8.28
N GLN A 103 -2.27 -18.76 7.07
CA GLN A 103 -2.02 -17.70 6.08
C GLN A 103 -2.59 -16.36 6.57
N LYS A 104 -3.80 -16.37 7.14
CA LYS A 104 -4.38 -15.17 7.77
C LYS A 104 -3.51 -14.63 8.89
N GLN A 105 -2.99 -15.49 9.78
CA GLN A 105 -2.04 -15.08 10.82
C GLN A 105 -0.75 -14.48 10.22
N MET A 106 -0.20 -15.09 9.17
CA MET A 106 0.98 -14.57 8.48
C MET A 106 0.73 -13.17 7.87
N CYS A 107 -0.48 -12.89 7.38
CA CYS A 107 -0.86 -11.55 6.95
C CYS A 107 -0.88 -10.55 8.11
N SER A 108 -1.49 -10.91 9.25
CA SER A 108 -1.52 -10.05 10.45
C SER A 108 -0.15 -9.78 11.06
N TRP A 109 0.83 -10.65 10.84
CA TRP A 109 2.20 -10.43 11.33
C TRP A 109 2.84 -9.17 10.73
N GLY A 110 2.42 -8.74 9.53
CA GLY A 110 2.80 -7.44 8.96
C GLY A 110 2.33 -6.29 9.83
N TYR A 111 1.01 -6.20 10.05
CA TYR A 111 0.40 -5.20 10.92
C TYR A 111 0.93 -5.25 12.36
N LYS A 112 1.20 -6.45 12.89
CA LYS A 112 1.81 -6.57 14.23
C LYS A 112 3.23 -6.03 14.25
N PHE A 113 4.00 -6.27 13.19
CA PHE A 113 5.35 -5.72 13.06
C PHE A 113 5.31 -4.19 12.96
N GLU A 114 4.37 -3.62 12.21
CA GLU A 114 4.13 -2.16 12.20
C GLU A 114 3.82 -1.64 13.60
N GLN A 115 2.97 -2.32 14.37
CA GLN A 115 2.68 -1.95 15.76
C GLN A 115 3.92 -2.00 16.68
N TYR A 116 4.93 -2.81 16.38
CA TYR A 116 6.20 -2.80 17.12
C TYR A 116 7.13 -1.65 16.70
N MET A 117 6.97 -1.13 15.50
CA MET A 117 7.88 -0.18 14.87
C MET A 117 7.37 1.27 14.90
N LEU A 118 6.05 1.46 14.96
CA LEU A 118 5.39 2.75 14.79
C LEU A 118 4.73 3.25 16.07
N SER A 119 4.70 4.58 16.23
CA SER A 119 4.05 5.27 17.33
C SER A 119 3.25 6.45 16.81
N ASP A 120 2.08 6.72 17.40
CA ASP A 120 1.22 7.85 17.01
C ASP A 120 1.87 9.22 17.23
N HIS A 121 2.92 9.29 18.07
CA HIS A 121 3.68 10.49 18.34
C HIS A 121 5.19 10.19 18.37
N PRO A 122 6.06 11.00 17.74
CA PRO A 122 7.49 10.71 17.59
C PRO A 122 8.27 10.61 18.91
N LYS A 123 7.69 11.12 20.00
CA LYS A 123 8.29 11.09 21.35
C LYS A 123 7.72 10.00 22.26
N THR A 124 6.82 9.16 21.76
CA THR A 124 6.24 8.06 22.54
C THR A 124 6.73 6.73 22.01
N LYS A 125 6.66 5.70 22.86
CA LYS A 125 6.94 4.33 22.40
C LYS A 125 5.72 3.76 21.67
N PRO A 126 5.91 2.78 20.77
CA PRO A 126 4.82 2.00 20.22
C PRO A 126 3.97 1.36 21.32
N ASP A 127 2.63 1.45 21.20
CA ASP A 127 1.71 0.73 22.07
C ASP A 127 1.38 -0.64 21.47
N ILE A 128 2.01 -1.68 22.01
CA ILE A 128 1.87 -3.06 21.53
C ILE A 128 0.68 -3.80 22.12
N ASN A 129 0.00 -3.22 23.11
CA ASN A 129 -1.11 -3.87 23.83
C ASN A 129 -2.47 -3.59 23.19
N LYS A 130 -2.59 -2.57 22.34
CA LYS A 130 -3.80 -2.37 21.54
C LYS A 130 -4.04 -3.57 20.60
N PRO A 131 -5.30 -3.92 20.29
CA PRO A 131 -5.60 -4.89 19.26
C PRO A 131 -4.96 -4.51 17.92
N VAL A 132 -4.50 -5.51 17.16
CA VAL A 132 -4.07 -5.31 15.76
C VAL A 132 -5.31 -5.02 14.92
N ASN A 133 -5.40 -3.83 14.33
CA ASN A 133 -6.54 -3.43 13.50
C ASN A 133 -6.12 -3.31 12.03
N GLU A 134 -6.51 -4.27 11.20
CA GLU A 134 -6.15 -4.31 9.78
C GLU A 134 -6.95 -3.30 8.93
N ASN A 135 -7.88 -2.55 9.53
CA ASN A 135 -8.65 -1.50 8.84
C ASN A 135 -7.98 -0.13 8.89
N GLU A 136 -6.95 0.05 9.73
CA GLU A 136 -6.23 1.32 9.86
C GLU A 136 -5.24 1.48 8.70
N GLU A 137 -5.55 2.38 7.77
CA GLU A 137 -4.72 2.64 6.60
C GLU A 137 -4.50 4.16 6.46
N PHE A 138 -3.27 4.54 6.13
CA PHE A 138 -2.93 5.90 5.76
C PHE A 138 -2.50 5.94 4.30
N CYS A 139 -3.21 6.72 3.48
CA CYS A 139 -2.96 6.83 2.06
C CYS A 139 -2.53 8.24 1.65
N CYS A 140 -1.52 8.33 0.79
CA CYS A 140 -1.12 9.56 0.12
C CYS A 140 -1.46 9.49 -1.38
N LEU A 141 -1.75 10.65 -2.00
CA LEU A 141 -1.83 10.76 -3.45
C LEU A 141 -0.54 11.32 -4.02
N PHE A 142 -0.04 10.65 -5.04
CA PHE A 142 1.20 10.97 -5.74
C PHE A 142 0.89 11.38 -7.17
N SER A 143 1.63 12.37 -7.67
CA SER A 143 1.61 12.78 -9.07
C SER A 143 2.98 12.56 -9.68
N SER A 144 3.04 11.88 -10.82
CA SER A 144 4.29 11.61 -11.52
C SER A 144 4.09 11.60 -13.04
N LYS A 145 5.18 11.39 -13.79
CA LYS A 145 5.15 11.26 -15.24
C LYS A 145 5.98 10.06 -15.68
N LEU A 146 5.41 9.23 -16.56
CA LEU A 146 6.12 8.13 -17.23
C LEU A 146 6.15 8.40 -18.74
N LYS A 147 7.33 8.63 -19.30
CA LYS A 147 7.51 8.99 -20.73
C LYS A 147 6.54 10.10 -21.22
N GLY A 148 6.29 11.10 -20.37
CA GLY A 148 5.39 12.22 -20.66
C GLY A 148 3.92 11.99 -20.29
N GLN A 149 3.48 10.74 -20.10
CA GLN A 149 2.13 10.42 -19.61
C GLN A 149 2.02 10.80 -18.13
N LYS A 150 1.03 11.63 -17.77
CA LYS A 150 0.76 12.01 -16.39
C LYS A 150 0.06 10.88 -15.64
N LEU A 151 0.51 10.62 -14.42
CA LEU A 151 -0.08 9.65 -13.50
C LEU A 151 -0.50 10.36 -12.22
N LEU A 152 -1.67 10.02 -11.69
CA LEU A 152 -2.12 10.37 -10.34
C LEU A 152 -2.53 9.08 -9.65
N TYR A 153 -1.92 8.74 -8.51
CA TYR A 153 -2.21 7.47 -7.86
C TYR A 153 -2.17 7.55 -6.35
N ALA A 154 -3.09 6.82 -5.72
CA ALA A 154 -3.11 6.65 -4.27
C ALA A 154 -2.21 5.49 -3.86
N ALA A 155 -1.45 5.67 -2.79
CA ALA A 155 -0.63 4.64 -2.18
C ALA A 155 -0.81 4.66 -0.66
N GLU A 156 -1.03 3.48 -0.10
CA GLU A 156 -0.87 3.23 1.33
C GLU A 156 0.59 3.41 1.74
N MET A 157 0.81 4.02 2.90
CA MET A 157 2.12 4.32 3.46
C MET A 157 2.16 3.87 4.93
N ASP A 158 3.21 3.14 5.30
CA ASP A 158 3.29 2.51 6.62
C ASP A 158 3.66 3.52 7.72
N GLY A 159 4.72 4.31 7.51
CA GLY A 159 5.18 5.26 8.53
C GLY A 159 6.14 6.32 8.05
N VAL A 160 6.56 7.19 8.98
CA VAL A 160 7.50 8.29 8.74
C VAL A 160 8.59 8.32 9.79
N ILE A 161 9.82 8.62 9.39
CA ILE A 161 10.90 8.98 10.32
C ILE A 161 10.81 10.48 10.58
N SER A 162 10.49 10.85 11.81
CA SER A 162 10.38 12.26 12.22
C SER A 162 10.59 12.46 13.72
N GLU A 163 11.11 13.63 14.09
CA GLU A 163 11.24 14.09 15.49
C GLU A 163 10.02 14.94 15.94
N TYR A 164 9.15 15.30 14.99
CA TYR A 164 7.98 16.14 15.19
C TYR A 164 6.74 15.54 14.52
N VAL A 165 5.56 15.89 15.02
CA VAL A 165 4.29 15.39 14.48
C VAL A 165 4.10 15.94 13.07
N ILE A 166 4.03 15.06 12.08
CA ILE A 166 3.72 15.41 10.70
C ILE A 166 2.20 15.61 10.55
N GLY A 167 1.77 16.63 9.82
CA GLY A 167 0.34 16.86 9.55
C GLY A 167 -0.48 17.39 10.72
N ALA A 168 0.14 17.80 11.83
CA ALA A 168 -0.56 18.37 13.01
C ALA A 168 -1.48 19.56 12.66
N ASN A 169 -1.12 20.32 11.63
CA ASN A 169 -1.90 21.46 11.13
C ASN A 169 -2.61 21.19 9.79
N LYS A 170 -2.70 19.91 9.36
CA LYS A 170 -3.16 19.52 8.01
C LYS A 170 -2.39 20.21 6.89
N ASP A 171 -1.13 20.56 7.14
CA ASP A 171 -0.31 21.28 6.18
C ASP A 171 0.27 20.30 5.14
N GLN A 172 -0.17 20.45 3.89
CA GLN A 172 0.30 19.61 2.78
C GLN A 172 1.83 19.60 2.65
N LYS A 173 2.49 20.71 3.02
CA LYS A 173 3.93 20.87 2.95
C LYS A 173 4.69 19.95 3.93
N SER A 174 4.17 19.68 5.12
CA SER A 174 4.83 18.73 6.03
C SER A 174 4.79 17.31 5.48
N ILE A 175 3.66 16.89 4.91
CA ILE A 175 3.50 15.57 4.30
C ILE A 175 4.41 15.42 3.07
N GLN A 176 4.50 16.45 2.23
CA GLN A 176 5.39 16.44 1.05
C GLN A 176 6.87 16.29 1.40
N ASN A 177 7.30 16.78 2.56
CA ASN A 177 8.68 16.68 3.03
C ASN A 177 8.88 15.54 4.04
N ALA A 178 7.86 14.72 4.27
CA ALA A 178 7.94 13.61 5.20
C ALA A 178 8.85 12.52 4.64
N ARG A 179 9.73 12.02 5.50
CA ARG A 179 10.59 10.87 5.17
C ARG A 179 9.83 9.58 5.44
N PHE A 180 9.10 9.11 4.43
CA PHE A 180 8.38 7.85 4.51
C PHE A 180 9.31 6.64 4.57
N VAL A 181 8.84 5.60 5.25
CA VAL A 181 9.47 4.28 5.32
C VAL A 181 8.42 3.21 5.05
N GLU A 182 8.85 2.14 4.41
CA GLU A 182 8.06 0.92 4.23
C GLU A 182 8.52 -0.09 5.28
N LEU A 183 7.61 -0.89 5.83
CA LEU A 183 7.89 -1.94 6.79
C LEU A 183 7.50 -3.28 6.17
N LYS A 184 8.43 -4.24 6.16
CA LYS A 184 8.18 -5.56 5.61
C LYS A 184 8.65 -6.67 6.54
N THR A 185 7.87 -7.75 6.58
CA THR A 185 8.25 -8.99 7.25
C THR A 185 8.64 -10.06 6.24
N ASN A 186 9.61 -10.89 6.61
CA ASN A 186 9.96 -12.08 5.87
C ASN A 186 10.40 -13.19 6.82
N ARG A 187 10.22 -14.44 6.40
CA ARG A 187 10.81 -15.59 7.11
C ARG A 187 12.31 -15.43 7.23
N ILE A 188 12.89 -16.00 8.28
CA ILE A 188 14.34 -16.15 8.39
C ILE A 188 14.83 -16.99 7.19
N LEU A 189 15.89 -16.49 6.56
CA LEU A 189 16.54 -17.14 5.42
C LEU A 189 17.68 -18.01 5.96
N GLU A 190 17.52 -19.32 5.81
CA GLU A 190 18.42 -20.31 6.41
C GLU A 190 19.37 -20.95 5.38
N ASN A 191 19.12 -20.72 4.08
CA ASN A 191 19.95 -21.28 3.00
C ASN A 191 19.90 -20.45 1.72
N ASN A 192 20.86 -20.72 0.82
CA ASN A 192 21.04 -20.01 -0.44
C ASN A 192 19.82 -20.09 -1.38
N ARG A 193 19.06 -21.19 -1.34
CA ARG A 193 17.84 -21.33 -2.16
C ARG A 193 16.77 -20.35 -1.69
N GLN A 194 16.59 -20.21 -0.37
CA GLN A 194 15.63 -19.27 0.21
C GLN A 194 16.06 -17.82 -0.08
N ASP A 195 17.34 -17.48 0.07
CA ASP A 195 17.86 -16.14 -0.26
C ASP A 195 17.65 -15.77 -1.73
N ARG A 196 17.99 -16.67 -2.66
CA ARG A 196 17.77 -16.44 -4.09
C ARG A 196 16.30 -16.21 -4.41
N ASN A 197 15.40 -17.01 -3.84
CA ASN A 197 13.96 -16.85 -4.05
C ASN A 197 13.44 -15.53 -3.45
N PHE A 198 13.93 -15.16 -2.26
CA PHE A 198 13.62 -13.89 -1.62
C PHE A 198 14.00 -12.70 -2.51
N ARG A 199 15.22 -12.68 -3.03
CA ARG A 199 15.71 -11.61 -3.93
C ARG A 199 14.92 -11.54 -5.22
N ARG A 200 14.69 -12.69 -5.87
CA ARG A 200 14.01 -12.73 -7.18
C ARG A 200 12.55 -12.33 -7.09
N LEU A 201 11.85 -12.75 -6.03
CA LEU A 201 10.39 -12.63 -5.95
C LEU A 201 9.96 -11.50 -5.01
N LYS A 202 10.44 -11.49 -3.77
CA LYS A 202 9.98 -10.52 -2.75
C LYS A 202 10.65 -9.17 -2.90
N MET A 203 11.98 -9.13 -2.98
CA MET A 203 12.72 -7.87 -3.10
C MET A 203 12.34 -7.09 -4.36
N LEU A 204 12.08 -7.77 -5.48
CA LEU A 204 11.57 -7.14 -6.70
C LEU A 204 10.23 -6.43 -6.44
N LYS A 205 9.27 -7.13 -5.81
CA LYS A 205 7.96 -6.55 -5.48
C LYS A 205 8.10 -5.37 -4.52
N TRP A 206 8.92 -5.49 -3.47
CA TRP A 206 9.19 -4.41 -2.52
C TRP A 206 9.82 -3.20 -3.21
N TRP A 207 10.82 -3.41 -4.06
CA TRP A 207 11.44 -2.35 -4.83
C TRP A 207 10.43 -1.65 -5.74
N CYS A 208 9.62 -2.38 -6.50
CA CYS A 208 8.59 -1.78 -7.37
C CYS A 208 7.59 -0.94 -6.55
N GLN A 209 7.14 -1.44 -5.39
CA GLN A 209 6.20 -0.72 -4.51
C GLN A 209 6.80 0.59 -4.03
N SER A 210 7.99 0.56 -3.42
CA SER A 210 8.64 1.72 -2.82
C SER A 210 9.17 2.71 -3.85
N PHE A 211 9.67 2.23 -4.99
CA PHE A 211 10.18 3.06 -6.09
C PHE A 211 9.09 4.01 -6.62
N LEU A 212 7.86 3.52 -6.79
CA LEU A 212 6.75 4.32 -7.31
C LEU A 212 6.36 5.51 -6.42
N VAL A 213 6.74 5.49 -5.14
CA VAL A 213 6.39 6.54 -4.16
C VAL A 213 7.62 7.24 -3.58
N GLY A 214 8.82 6.93 -4.10
CA GLY A 214 10.07 7.55 -3.66
C GLY A 214 10.51 7.16 -2.25
N ILE A 215 10.09 6.00 -1.74
CA ILE A 215 10.60 5.47 -0.47
C ILE A 215 12.00 4.88 -0.68
N GLU A 216 12.96 5.36 0.10
CA GLU A 216 14.37 4.93 0.06
C GLU A 216 14.74 3.92 1.18
N THR A 217 13.82 3.62 2.09
CA THR A 217 14.08 2.74 3.25
C THR A 217 12.93 1.74 3.42
N ILE A 218 13.27 0.45 3.40
CA ILE A 218 12.38 -0.73 3.55
C ILE A 218 12.94 -1.63 4.65
#